data_AF-A0A9E5XA12-F1
#
_entry.id   AF-A0A9E5XA12-F1
#
_cell.length_a   1.000
_cell.length_b   1.000
_cell.length_c   1.000
_cell.angle_alpha   90.00
_cell.angle_beta   90.00
_cell.angle_gamma   90.00
#
_symmetry.space_group_name_H-M   'P 1'
#
loop_
_entity.id
_entity.type
_entity.pdbx_description
1 polymer ?
#
loop_
_entity_poly.entity_id
_entity_poly.type
_entity_poly.pdbx_seq_one_letter_code
_entity_poly.pdbx_strand_id
1 'polypeptide(L)'
;MTTEAGILGPAGATPDDPCEMLSRAVRIIASVCRHDGEPMGGPPNLRRTSRTGIAYDRTDLAATATRGIAICNTPDVPTISTAGHAVTPMIWWRRT
;
A
#
# COMPACT_ATOMS: atom_id res chain seq x y z
N MET A 1 -11.90 3.05 27.99
CA MET A 1 -10.70 3.78 27.53
C MET A 1 -10.90 4.06 26.06
N THR A 2 -11.34 5.27 25.71
CA THR A 2 -11.64 5.65 24.32
C THR A 2 -10.31 5.94 23.63
N THR A 3 -9.78 5.00 22.85
CA THR A 3 -8.56 5.22 22.07
C THR A 3 -8.89 6.14 20.89
N GLU A 4 -8.57 7.43 21.00
CA GLU A 4 -8.61 8.33 19.85
C GLU A 4 -7.53 7.96 18.83
N ALA A 5 -7.92 7.94 17.55
CA ALA A 5 -6.99 7.71 16.44
C ALA A 5 -6.39 9.05 16.00
N GLY A 6 -5.07 9.21 16.14
CA GLY A 6 -4.31 10.34 15.61
C GLY A 6 -3.69 10.05 14.24
N ILE A 7 -3.51 11.09 13.42
CA ILE A 7 -2.80 11.00 12.14
C ILE A 7 -1.30 11.22 12.39
N LEU A 8 -0.47 10.27 11.95
CA LEU A 8 0.99 10.40 12.04
C LEU A 8 1.56 11.35 10.97
N GLY A 9 0.98 11.37 9.77
CA GLY A 9 1.43 12.19 8.65
C GLY A 9 1.87 11.37 7.44
N PRO A 10 2.23 12.02 6.34
CA PRO A 10 2.72 11.33 5.15
C PRO A 10 4.17 10.89 5.34
N ALA A 11 4.55 9.78 4.70
CA ALA A 11 5.94 9.32 4.65
C ALA A 11 6.89 10.37 4.04
N GLY A 12 6.38 11.28 3.21
CA GLY A 12 7.17 12.40 2.66
C GLY A 12 7.60 13.46 3.67
N ALA A 13 7.12 13.40 4.92
CA ALA A 13 7.60 14.26 6.00
C ALA A 13 9.01 13.87 6.48
N THR A 14 9.45 12.64 6.20
CA THR A 14 10.79 12.12 6.51
C THR A 14 11.41 11.56 5.22
N PRO A 15 11.89 12.43 4.30
CA PRO A 15 12.30 12.00 2.96
C PRO A 15 13.46 11.00 2.96
N ASP A 16 14.39 11.16 3.91
CA ASP A 16 15.58 10.30 4.04
C ASP A 16 15.27 8.96 4.72
N ASP A 17 14.20 8.90 5.53
CA ASP A 17 13.67 7.67 6.12
C ASP A 17 12.13 7.67 6.10
N PRO A 18 11.51 7.30 4.97
CA PRO A 18 10.05 7.27 4.83
C PRO A 18 9.37 6.24 5.74
N CYS A 19 10.15 5.34 6.35
CA CYS A 19 9.66 4.26 7.20
C CYS A 19 9.79 4.57 8.69
N GLU A 20 10.46 5.66 9.08
CA GLU A 20 10.69 6.06 10.47
C GLU A 20 9.38 6.02 11.31
N MET A 21 8.32 6.60 10.75
CA MET A 21 7.02 6.72 11.42
C MET A 21 6.25 5.39 11.53
N LEU A 22 6.64 4.35 10.78
CA LEU A 22 5.95 3.06 10.78
C LEU A 22 6.01 2.37 12.15
N SER A 23 7.08 2.59 12.92
CA SER A 23 7.23 2.07 14.28
C SER A 23 6.07 2.44 15.21
N ARG A 24 5.47 3.61 14.97
CA ARG A 24 4.34 4.18 15.72
C ARG A 24 2.98 3.87 15.08
N ALA A 25 2.97 3.34 13.86
CA ALA A 25 1.76 3.13 13.08
C ALA A 25 1.07 1.82 13.47
N VAL A 26 -0.24 1.91 13.73
CA VAL A 26 -1.13 0.74 13.87
C VAL A 26 -1.81 0.43 12.54
N ARG A 27 -2.01 1.43 11.70
CA ARG A 27 -2.64 1.34 10.38
C ARG A 27 -1.91 2.25 9.41
N ILE A 28 -1.79 1.80 8.16
CA ILE A 28 -1.19 2.61 7.10
C ILE A 28 -2.03 2.62 5.83
N ILE A 29 -1.89 3.70 5.06
CA ILE A 29 -2.30 3.79 3.67
C ILE A 29 -1.02 3.76 2.84
N ALA A 30 -0.86 2.71 2.03
CA ALA A 30 0.37 2.46 1.29
C ALA A 30 0.11 2.48 -0.22
N SER A 31 0.97 3.17 -0.97
CA SER A 31 0.93 3.13 -2.44
C SER A 31 1.95 2.15 -2.97
N VAL A 32 3.22 2.55 -3.04
CA VAL A 32 4.27 1.74 -3.64
C VAL A 32 5.31 1.25 -2.64
N CYS A 33 5.44 1.81 -1.46
CA CYS A 33 6.52 1.39 -0.56
C CYS A 33 6.28 -0.03 0.00
N ARG A 34 7.32 -0.86 -0.06
CA ARG A 34 7.37 -2.12 0.69
C ARG A 34 7.65 -1.80 2.16
N HIS A 35 6.93 -2.47 3.06
CA HIS A 35 6.98 -2.19 4.51
C HIS A 35 6.98 -3.46 5.36
N ASP A 36 7.26 -4.60 4.73
CA ASP A 36 7.21 -5.94 5.32
C ASP A 36 8.34 -6.81 4.74
N GLY A 37 8.51 -7.99 5.35
CA GLY A 37 9.55 -8.94 4.98
C GLY A 37 10.96 -8.49 5.39
N GLU A 38 11.92 -9.38 5.15
CA GLU A 38 13.34 -9.13 5.45
C GLU A 38 13.97 -8.07 4.53
N PRO A 39 14.93 -7.26 5.03
CA PRO A 39 15.45 -7.22 6.41
C PRO A 39 14.64 -6.34 7.38
N MET A 40 13.58 -5.69 6.90
CA MET A 40 12.87 -4.66 7.68
C MET A 40 12.01 -5.26 8.80
N GLY A 41 11.65 -6.54 8.70
CA GLY A 41 10.84 -7.27 9.70
C GLY A 41 9.39 -6.77 9.83
N GLY A 42 9.07 -5.63 9.21
CA GLY A 42 7.80 -4.90 9.26
C GLY A 42 7.53 -4.24 10.61
N PRO A 43 6.81 -3.10 10.65
CA PRO A 43 6.57 -2.33 11.87
C PRO A 43 5.87 -3.14 12.98
N PRO A 44 6.34 -3.06 14.24
CA PRO A 44 5.94 -3.98 15.31
C PRO A 44 4.45 -3.90 15.68
N ASN A 45 3.85 -2.70 15.59
CA ASN A 45 2.48 -2.43 16.03
C ASN A 45 1.44 -2.50 14.90
N LEU A 46 1.87 -2.77 13.67
CA LEU A 46 1.01 -2.70 12.51
C LEU A 46 -0.03 -3.82 12.53
N ARG A 47 -1.29 -3.44 12.33
CA ARG A 47 -2.45 -4.35 12.29
C ARG A 47 -3.15 -4.36 10.95
N ARG A 48 -3.06 -3.28 10.17
CA ARG A 48 -3.74 -3.16 8.88
C ARG A 48 -2.97 -2.28 7.90
N THR A 49 -2.90 -2.75 6.66
CA THR A 49 -2.44 -1.96 5.51
C THR A 49 -3.58 -1.80 4.52
N SER A 50 -3.84 -0.57 4.07
CA SER A 50 -4.76 -0.29 2.96
C SER A 50 -3.96 0.21 1.77
N ARG A 51 -4.04 -0.51 0.65
CA ARG A 51 -3.32 -0.21 -0.58
C ARG A 51 -4.13 0.73 -1.45
N THR A 52 -3.50 1.75 -2.05
CA THR A 52 -4.17 2.69 -2.96
C THR A 52 -4.27 2.14 -4.40
N GLY A 53 -4.21 0.83 -4.59
CA GLY A 53 -4.29 0.14 -5.88
C GLY A 53 -4.69 -1.33 -5.71
N ILE A 54 -4.88 -2.04 -6.83
CA ILE A 54 -5.23 -3.47 -6.84
C ILE A 54 -4.06 -4.33 -6.36
N ALA A 55 -2.84 -4.02 -6.83
CA ALA A 55 -1.70 -4.90 -6.71
C ALA A 55 -1.16 -5.02 -5.27
N TYR A 56 -0.90 -6.28 -4.88
CA TYR A 56 -0.33 -6.69 -3.59
C TYR A 56 0.90 -7.60 -3.77
N ASP A 57 1.45 -7.64 -4.97
CA ASP A 57 2.67 -8.36 -5.36
C ASP A 57 3.92 -7.95 -4.58
N ARG A 58 3.92 -6.73 -4.02
CA ARG A 58 4.99 -6.20 -3.15
C ARG A 58 4.70 -6.29 -1.66
N THR A 59 3.74 -7.11 -1.29
CA THR A 59 3.41 -7.43 0.10
C THR A 59 3.78 -8.88 0.35
N ASP A 60 4.53 -9.12 1.41
CA ASP A 60 4.79 -10.47 1.89
C ASP A 60 3.54 -11.00 2.62
N LEU A 61 2.65 -11.61 1.85
CA LEU A 61 1.38 -12.14 2.35
C LEU A 61 1.58 -13.20 3.44
N ALA A 62 2.65 -13.99 3.37
CA ALA A 62 2.92 -15.04 4.35
C ALA A 62 3.41 -14.45 5.67
N ALA A 63 4.37 -13.51 5.62
CA ALA A 63 4.85 -12.82 6.81
C ALA A 63 3.74 -11.99 7.47
N THR A 64 2.92 -11.31 6.68
CA THR A 64 1.81 -10.49 7.20
C THR A 64 0.69 -11.35 7.79
N ALA A 65 0.33 -12.47 7.15
CA ALA A 65 -0.65 -13.42 7.69
C ALA A 65 -0.19 -14.03 9.02
N THR A 66 1.08 -14.45 9.11
CA THR A 66 1.67 -15.01 10.35
C THR A 66 1.58 -14.02 11.51
N ARG A 67 1.65 -12.72 11.22
CA ARG A 67 1.56 -11.63 12.21
C ARG A 67 0.13 -11.13 12.46
N GLY A 68 -0.87 -11.69 11.78
CA GLY A 68 -2.26 -11.26 11.90
C GLY A 68 -2.54 -9.86 11.32
N ILE A 69 -1.75 -9.43 10.33
CA ILE A 69 -1.89 -8.12 9.68
C ILE A 69 -2.87 -8.24 8.52
N ALA A 70 -3.96 -7.47 8.57
CA ALA A 70 -4.93 -7.43 7.48
C ALA A 70 -4.44 -6.56 6.31
N ILE A 71 -4.40 -7.13 5.12
CA ILE A 71 -4.06 -6.42 3.88
C ILE A 71 -5.35 -6.15 3.10
N CYS A 72 -5.63 -4.87 2.84
CA CYS A 72 -6.76 -4.42 2.03
C CYS A 72 -6.24 -3.71 0.78
N ASN A 73 -6.93 -3.88 -0.35
CA ASN A 73 -6.64 -3.23 -1.62
C ASN A 73 -7.90 -2.59 -2.21
N THR A 74 -7.81 -2.06 -3.43
CA THR A 74 -8.93 -1.41 -4.14
C THR A 74 -9.29 -2.17 -5.43
N PRO A 75 -9.94 -3.34 -5.34
CA PRO A 75 -10.09 -4.29 -6.46
C PRO A 75 -10.76 -3.71 -7.70
N ASP A 76 -11.76 -2.85 -7.54
CA ASP A 76 -12.55 -2.34 -8.68
C ASP A 76 -12.18 -0.91 -9.10
N VAL A 77 -11.38 -0.20 -8.30
CA VAL A 77 -11.11 1.24 -8.50
C VAL A 77 -10.53 1.56 -9.87
N PRO A 78 -9.55 0.83 -10.42
CA PRO A 78 -8.96 1.20 -11.70
C PRO A 78 -9.71 0.61 -12.91
N THR A 79 -10.82 -0.12 -12.75
CA THR A 79 -11.49 -0.84 -13.84
C THR A 79 -11.72 0.01 -15.10
N ILE A 80 -12.34 1.18 -14.94
CA ILE A 80 -12.65 2.08 -16.07
C ILE A 80 -11.38 2.73 -16.63
N SER A 81 -10.48 3.18 -15.76
CA SER A 81 -9.23 3.83 -16.16
C SER A 81 -8.31 2.87 -16.94
N THR A 82 -8.16 1.64 -16.45
CA THR A 82 -7.37 0.59 -17.10
C THR A 82 -7.98 0.18 -18.44
N ALA A 83 -9.31 0.03 -18.54
CA ALA A 83 -9.96 -0.25 -19.81
C ALA A 83 -9.69 0.86 -20.85
N GLY A 84 -9.83 2.13 -20.43
CA GLY A 84 -9.48 3.28 -21.29
C GLY A 84 -8.02 3.23 -21.71
N HIS A 85 -7.10 3.04 -20.76
CA HIS A 85 -5.66 2.98 -21.01
C HIS A 85 -5.26 1.82 -21.93
N ALA A 86 -5.96 0.68 -21.91
CA ALA A 86 -5.69 -0.45 -22.79
C ALA A 86 -6.20 -0.22 -24.23
N VAL A 87 -7.36 0.42 -24.38
CA VAL A 87 -7.97 0.67 -25.69
C VAL A 87 -7.28 1.81 -26.44
N THR A 88 -6.85 2.87 -25.75
CA THR A 88 -6.15 4.01 -26.37
C THR A 88 -4.96 3.60 -27.26
N PRO A 89 -3.98 2.80 -26.81
CA PRO A 89 -2.87 2.38 -27.65
C PRO A 89 -3.33 1.47 -28.80
N MET A 90 -4.32 0.60 -28.59
CA MET A 90 -4.87 -0.24 -29.66
C MET A 90 -5.45 0.60 -30.82
N ILE A 91 -6.17 1.67 -30.50
CA ILE A 91 -6.69 2.62 -31.50
C ILE A 91 -5.54 3.40 -32.14
N TRP A 92 -4.57 3.84 -31.33
CA TRP A 92 -3.44 4.62 -31.83
C TRP A 92 -2.57 3.84 -32.82
N TRP A 93 -2.22 2.59 -32.50
CA TRP A 93 -1.45 1.70 -33.38
C TRP A 93 -2.15 1.43 -34.72
N ARG A 94 -3.48 1.45 -34.78
CA ARG A 94 -4.22 1.31 -36.06
C ARG A 94 -4.12 2.53 -36.97
N ARG A 95 -3.57 3.65 -36.47
CA ARG A 95 -3.44 4.91 -37.21
C ARG A 95 -2.01 5.20 -37.67
N THR A 96 -1.07 4.31 -37.39
CA THR A 96 0.33 4.34 -37.84
C THR A 96 0.59 3.19 -38.80
#